data_AF-A0A5A7XJ39-F1
#
_entry.id   AF-A0A5A7XJ39-F1
#
_cell.length_a   1.000
_cell.length_b   1.000
_cell.length_c   1.000
_cell.angle_alpha   90.00
_cell.angle_beta   90.00
_cell.angle_gamma   90.00
#
_symmetry.space_group_name_H-M   'P 1'
#
loop_
_entity.id
_entity.type
_entity.pdbx_description
1 polymer ?
#
loop_
_entity_poly.entity_id
_entity_poly.type
_entity_poly.pdbx_seq_one_letter_code
_entity_poly.pdbx_strand_id
1 'polypeptide(L)'
;MQAERQRMGIPCADLGHGRSDDGQSVATVSTHADAVFEYDANRAVIEQAKGMLMFVYGIDADEAFQRLREQSQQHNVKLRVIAQQVSKDLVGLARTSSPSRRMEHDLLLRTAHQRISDAGVRQSGADAEPGGHHG
;
A
#
# COMPACT_ATOMS: atom_id res chain seq x y z
N MET A 1 -29.11 -25.67 -18.45
CA MET A 1 -29.73 -25.54 -17.12
C MET A 1 -28.67 -24.90 -16.22
N GLN A 2 -28.32 -23.62 -16.38
CA GLN A 2 -29.05 -22.43 -15.90
C GLN A 2 -29.60 -22.60 -14.49
N ALA A 3 -28.87 -22.08 -13.50
CA ALA A 3 -29.33 -21.60 -12.20
C ALA A 3 -28.12 -20.92 -11.51
N GLU A 4 -28.16 -19.75 -10.90
CA GLU A 4 -29.13 -18.66 -10.83
C GLU A 4 -28.34 -17.46 -10.29
N ARG A 5 -28.61 -16.28 -10.84
CA ARG A 5 -28.05 -15.00 -10.41
C ARG A 5 -28.92 -14.44 -9.27
N GLN A 6 -28.37 -14.23 -8.08
CA GLN A 6 -28.83 -13.21 -7.11
C GLN A 6 -27.60 -12.39 -6.75
N ARG A 7 -27.43 -11.11 -7.12
CA ARG A 7 -28.27 -9.94 -6.80
C ARG A 7 -28.83 -9.98 -5.38
N MET A 8 -28.01 -9.58 -4.41
CA MET A 8 -28.51 -8.94 -3.21
C MET A 8 -27.51 -7.87 -2.77
N GLY A 9 -27.79 -6.63 -3.19
CA GLY A 9 -27.10 -5.45 -2.68
C GLY A 9 -27.58 -5.16 -1.27
N ILE A 10 -26.65 -4.97 -0.34
CA ILE A 10 -26.97 -4.45 0.99
C ILE A 10 -26.70 -2.93 0.95
N PRO A 11 -27.75 -2.09 1.12
CA PRO A 11 -27.57 -0.65 1.20
C PRO A 11 -26.90 -0.27 2.52
N CYS A 12 -25.83 0.49 2.42
CA CYS A 12 -25.17 1.14 3.55
C CYS A 12 -25.94 2.43 3.85
N ALA A 13 -26.91 2.42 4.79
CA ALA A 13 -27.37 3.56 5.59
C ALA A 13 -28.64 3.22 6.41
N ASP A 14 -28.53 3.24 7.74
CA ASP A 14 -29.44 3.95 8.68
C ASP A 14 -29.13 3.46 10.11
N LEU A 15 -28.53 4.34 10.93
CA LEU A 15 -28.53 4.19 12.39
C LEU A 15 -28.74 5.56 13.03
N GLY A 16 -30.00 6.01 12.98
CA GLY A 16 -30.53 7.07 13.83
C GLY A 16 -30.98 6.58 15.21
N HIS A 17 -30.30 7.10 16.24
CA HIS A 17 -30.82 7.58 17.54
C HIS A 17 -31.67 6.69 18.47
N GLY A 18 -31.08 6.40 19.64
CA GLY A 18 -31.78 6.24 20.92
C GLY A 18 -31.03 6.96 22.04
N ARG A 19 -31.59 8.07 22.55
CA ARG A 19 -31.11 8.86 23.69
C ARG A 19 -31.13 8.06 25.00
N SER A 20 -30.16 8.29 25.88
CA SER A 20 -30.38 8.69 27.29
C SER A 20 -29.06 9.17 27.91
N ASP A 21 -29.19 10.25 28.68
CA ASP A 21 -28.18 11.17 29.17
C ASP A 21 -27.82 10.79 30.62
N ASP A 22 -26.54 10.61 30.94
CA ASP A 22 -26.02 10.69 32.31
C ASP A 22 -24.57 11.19 32.24
N GLY A 23 -24.34 12.34 32.86
CA GLY A 23 -23.17 13.18 32.62
C GLY A 23 -21.85 12.68 33.20
N GLN A 24 -20.78 12.91 32.43
CA GLN A 24 -19.50 13.37 32.94
C GLN A 24 -18.83 14.24 31.86
N SER A 25 -18.98 15.55 32.02
CA SER A 25 -18.33 16.57 31.20
C SER A 25 -16.83 16.59 31.49
N VAL A 26 -16.07 15.78 30.77
CA VAL A 26 -14.69 16.11 30.41
C VAL A 26 -14.68 16.37 28.91
N ALA A 27 -14.50 17.63 28.53
CA ALA A 27 -14.33 18.03 27.15
C ALA A 27 -13.03 17.41 26.62
N THR A 28 -13.12 16.21 26.07
CA THR A 28 -12.07 15.65 25.23
C THR A 28 -12.08 16.47 23.95
N VAL A 29 -11.17 17.44 23.86
CA VAL A 29 -10.81 18.06 22.59
C VAL A 29 -10.30 16.93 21.69
N SER A 30 -11.19 16.40 20.84
CA SER A 30 -10.86 15.38 19.87
C SER A 30 -10.00 16.03 18.79
N THR A 31 -8.69 15.93 18.99
CA THR A 31 -7.65 16.43 18.10
C THR A 31 -7.78 15.74 16.74
N HIS A 32 -8.16 16.51 15.72
CA HIS A 32 -8.26 16.04 14.34
C HIS A 32 -6.96 15.43 13.80
N ALA A 33 -5.82 15.78 14.42
CA ALA A 33 -4.52 15.19 14.14
C ALA A 33 -4.52 13.66 14.33
N ASP A 34 -5.11 13.14 15.42
CA ASP A 34 -5.06 11.70 15.74
C ASP A 34 -5.84 10.86 14.73
N ALA A 35 -6.96 11.41 14.22
CA ALA A 35 -7.75 10.75 13.18
C ALA A 35 -7.03 10.71 11.82
N VAL A 36 -6.27 11.75 11.49
CA VAL A 36 -5.44 11.78 10.26
C VAL A 36 -4.27 10.79 10.38
N PHE A 37 -3.61 10.72 11.54
CA PHE A 37 -2.52 9.75 11.77
C PHE A 37 -3.00 8.29 11.65
N GLU A 38 -4.16 7.95 12.22
CA GLU A 38 -4.73 6.60 12.07
C GLU A 38 -5.12 6.31 10.61
N TYR A 39 -5.63 7.30 9.88
CA TYR A 39 -5.97 7.15 8.46
C TYR A 39 -4.73 6.90 7.59
N ASP A 40 -3.64 7.65 7.83
CA ASP A 40 -2.39 7.48 7.11
C ASP A 40 -1.71 6.15 7.42
N ALA A 41 -1.72 5.72 8.68
CA ALA A 41 -1.22 4.40 9.08
C ALA A 41 -2.02 3.25 8.44
N ASN A 42 -3.35 3.41 8.30
CA ASN A 42 -4.22 2.44 7.63
C ASN A 42 -3.91 2.31 6.15
N ARG A 43 -3.68 3.44 5.49
CA ARG A 43 -3.33 3.46 4.08
C ARG A 43 -1.96 2.83 3.85
N ALA A 44 -0.98 3.16 4.70
CA ALA A 44 0.37 2.64 4.61
C ALA A 44 0.43 1.10 4.63
N VAL A 45 -0.32 0.45 5.54
CA VAL A 45 -0.28 -1.02 5.64
C VAL A 45 -0.96 -1.72 4.46
N ILE A 46 -2.00 -1.11 3.87
CA ILE A 46 -2.65 -1.64 2.67
C ILE A 46 -1.71 -1.51 1.47
N GLU A 47 -1.05 -0.37 1.29
CA GLU A 47 -0.10 -0.17 0.20
C GLU A 47 1.12 -1.09 0.32
N GLN A 48 1.61 -1.33 1.54
CA GLN A 48 2.67 -2.31 1.78
C GLN A 48 2.22 -3.73 1.37
N ALA A 49 1.04 -4.16 1.81
CA ALA A 49 0.52 -5.47 1.46
C ALA A 49 0.33 -5.63 -0.07
N LYS A 50 -0.16 -4.59 -0.76
CA LYS A 50 -0.25 -4.56 -2.22
C LYS A 50 1.12 -4.78 -2.87
N GLY A 51 2.14 -4.02 -2.46
CA GLY A 51 3.50 -4.17 -3.00
C GLY A 51 4.07 -5.58 -2.79
N MET A 52 3.79 -6.20 -1.64
CA MET A 52 4.20 -7.58 -1.36
C MET A 52 3.47 -8.58 -2.26
N LEU A 53 2.17 -8.40 -2.50
CA LEU A 53 1.41 -9.25 -3.41
C LEU A 53 1.86 -9.10 -4.86
N MET A 54 2.14 -7.87 -5.31
CA MET A 54 2.71 -7.61 -6.64
C MET A 54 4.02 -8.39 -6.83
N PHE A 55 4.91 -8.34 -5.82
CA PHE A 55 6.18 -9.05 -5.85
C PHE A 55 6.01 -10.58 -5.87
N VAL A 56 5.10 -11.12 -5.06
CA VAL A 56 4.90 -12.58 -4.96
C VAL A 56 4.19 -13.16 -6.18
N TYR A 57 3.19 -12.46 -6.71
CA TYR A 57 2.33 -12.97 -7.79
C TYR A 57 2.68 -12.44 -9.17
N GLY A 58 3.56 -11.43 -9.29
CA GLY A 58 3.89 -10.80 -10.57
C GLY A 58 2.71 -10.04 -11.19
N ILE A 59 1.82 -9.50 -10.35
CA ILE A 59 0.60 -8.78 -10.76
C ILE A 59 0.76 -7.27 -10.55
N ASP A 60 -0.13 -6.48 -11.14
CA ASP A 60 -0.19 -5.04 -10.91
C ASP A 60 -0.85 -4.67 -9.56
N ALA A 61 -0.83 -3.36 -9.25
CA ALA A 61 -1.33 -2.84 -7.99
C ALA A 61 -2.86 -2.94 -7.85
N ASP A 62 -3.59 -2.86 -8.97
CA ASP A 62 -5.05 -2.92 -8.98
C ASP A 62 -5.51 -4.35 -8.71
N GLU A 63 -4.91 -5.33 -9.39
CA GLU A 63 -5.19 -6.74 -9.15
C GLU A 63 -4.80 -7.16 -7.73
N ALA A 64 -3.66 -6.69 -7.21
CA ALA A 64 -3.27 -6.94 -5.83
C ALA A 64 -4.28 -6.40 -4.81
N PHE A 65 -4.78 -5.18 -5.03
CA PHE A 65 -5.81 -4.59 -4.17
C PHE A 65 -7.14 -5.32 -4.26
N GLN A 66 -7.53 -5.74 -5.47
CA GLN A 66 -8.76 -6.50 -5.68
C GLN A 66 -8.74 -7.82 -4.93
N ARG A 67 -7.61 -8.54 -4.90
CA ARG A 67 -7.50 -9.77 -4.09
C ARG A 67 -7.67 -9.52 -2.59
N LEU A 68 -7.06 -8.47 -2.05
CA LEU A 68 -7.28 -8.10 -0.64
C LEU A 68 -8.75 -7.79 -0.37
N ARG A 69 -9.41 -7.07 -1.29
CA ARG A 69 -10.83 -6.73 -1.20
C ARG A 69 -11.72 -7.96 -1.26
N GLU A 70 -11.46 -8.88 -2.17
CA GLU A 70 -12.18 -10.14 -2.28
C GLU A 70 -12.10 -10.94 -0.97
N GLN A 71 -10.90 -11.09 -0.40
CA GLN A 71 -10.72 -11.78 0.88
C GLN A 71 -11.46 -11.06 2.03
N SER A 72 -11.39 -9.73 2.07
CA SER A 72 -12.11 -8.92 3.06
C SER A 72 -13.62 -9.12 2.98
N GLN A 73 -14.19 -9.12 1.76
CA GLN A 73 -15.62 -9.29 1.54
C GLN A 73 -16.09 -10.71 1.81
N GLN A 74 -15.35 -11.71 1.33
CA GLN A 74 -15.69 -13.13 1.50
C GLN A 74 -15.75 -13.54 2.97
N HIS A 75 -14.89 -12.97 3.81
CA HIS A 75 -14.79 -13.32 5.22
C HIS A 75 -15.40 -12.27 6.17
N ASN A 76 -15.95 -11.18 5.64
CA ASN A 76 -16.44 -10.05 6.44
C ASN A 76 -15.40 -9.54 7.48
N VAL A 77 -14.14 -9.45 7.05
CA VAL A 77 -13.03 -8.97 7.87
C VAL A 77 -12.56 -7.61 7.35
N LYS A 78 -12.24 -6.68 8.25
CA LYS A 78 -11.70 -5.37 7.87
C LYS A 78 -10.46 -5.53 6.97
N LEU A 79 -10.44 -4.84 5.83
CA LEU A 79 -9.36 -4.89 4.85
C LEU A 79 -7.96 -4.66 5.46
N ARG A 80 -7.86 -3.71 6.41
CA ARG A 80 -6.62 -3.44 7.17
C ARG A 80 -6.10 -4.69 7.89
N VAL A 81 -6.98 -5.48 8.50
CA VAL A 81 -6.62 -6.68 9.26
C VAL A 81 -6.12 -7.77 8.31
N ILE A 82 -6.78 -7.96 7.16
CA ILE A 82 -6.30 -8.87 6.11
C ILE A 82 -4.92 -8.43 5.62
N ALA A 83 -4.74 -7.14 5.30
CA ALA A 83 -3.46 -6.60 4.83
C ALA A 83 -2.32 -6.80 5.85
N GLN A 84 -2.60 -6.56 7.14
CA GLN A 84 -1.65 -6.81 8.23
C GLN A 84 -1.26 -8.29 8.32
N GLN A 85 -2.25 -9.19 8.28
CA GLN A 85 -2.03 -10.62 8.41
C GLN A 85 -1.25 -11.17 7.22
N VAL A 86 -1.66 -10.81 6.00
CA VAL A 86 -0.95 -11.18 4.76
C VAL A 86 0.51 -10.70 4.81
N SER A 87 0.75 -9.45 5.20
CA SER A 87 2.11 -8.91 5.32
C SER A 87 2.95 -9.72 6.31
N LYS A 88 2.39 -10.05 7.48
CA LYS A 88 3.05 -10.86 8.51
C LYS A 88 3.40 -12.25 7.99
N ASP A 89 2.48 -12.91 7.30
CA ASP A 89 2.66 -14.26 6.79
C ASP A 89 3.69 -14.32 5.67
N LEU A 90 3.67 -13.35 4.75
CA LEU A 90 4.67 -13.24 3.69
C LEU A 90 6.08 -12.98 4.23
N VAL A 91 6.22 -12.16 5.26
CA VAL A 91 7.51 -11.98 5.96
C VAL A 91 7.96 -13.28 6.62
N GLY A 92 7.04 -14.00 7.28
CA GLY A 92 7.32 -15.30 7.86
C GLY A 92 7.84 -16.31 6.82
N LEU A 93 7.16 -16.37 5.68
CA LEU A 93 7.54 -17.23 4.55
C LEU A 93 8.89 -16.83 3.94
N ALA A 94 9.16 -15.53 3.79
CA ALA A 94 10.44 -15.05 3.27
C ALA A 94 11.63 -15.43 4.17
N ARG A 95 11.42 -15.49 5.48
CA ARG A 95 12.47 -15.90 6.45
C ARG A 95 12.84 -17.37 6.33
N THR A 96 11.87 -18.23 6.05
CA THR A 96 12.06 -19.69 5.91
C THR A 96 12.38 -20.14 4.47
N SER A 97 12.30 -19.21 3.51
CA SER A 97 12.59 -19.47 2.10
C SER A 97 14.04 -19.87 1.82
N SER A 98 14.24 -20.61 0.72
CA SER A 98 15.54 -21.07 0.23
C SER A 98 16.58 -19.94 0.17
N PRO A 99 17.84 -20.18 0.60
CA PRO A 99 18.93 -19.21 0.47
C PRO A 99 19.15 -18.68 -0.95
N SER A 100 18.90 -19.50 -1.98
CA SER A 100 19.11 -19.10 -3.39
C SER A 100 18.22 -17.93 -3.81
N ARG A 101 16.93 -17.94 -3.42
CA ARG A 101 16.00 -16.82 -3.73
C ARG A 101 16.46 -15.52 -3.09
N ARG A 102 16.95 -15.58 -1.84
CA ARG A 102 17.48 -14.39 -1.15
C ARG A 102 18.70 -13.82 -1.87
N MET A 103 19.56 -14.67 -2.40
CA MET A 103 20.76 -14.24 -3.13
C MET A 103 20.41 -13.56 -4.46
N GLU A 104 19.42 -14.07 -5.20
CA GLU A 104 18.91 -13.41 -6.41
C GLU A 104 18.36 -12.01 -6.10
N HIS A 105 17.56 -11.88 -5.03
CA HIS A 105 17.03 -10.59 -4.61
C HIS A 105 18.15 -9.63 -4.14
N ASP A 106 19.14 -10.11 -3.39
CA ASP A 106 20.28 -9.32 -2.94
C ASP A 106 21.10 -8.78 -4.13
N LEU A 107 21.34 -9.62 -5.14
CA LEU A 107 22.02 -9.18 -6.36
C LEU A 107 21.22 -8.10 -7.10
N LEU A 108 19.91 -8.30 -7.28
CA LEU A 108 19.03 -7.30 -7.88
C LEU A 108 19.07 -5.98 -7.12
N LEU A 109 18.99 -6.02 -5.78
CA LEU A 109 19.06 -4.82 -4.96
C LEU A 109 20.41 -4.10 -5.12
N ARG A 110 21.52 -4.83 -5.00
CA ARG A 110 22.87 -4.26 -5.09
C ARG A 110 23.15 -3.63 -6.45
N THR A 111 22.64 -4.23 -7.52
CA THR A 111 22.86 -3.77 -8.89
C THR A 111 21.75 -2.85 -9.40
N ALA A 112 20.76 -2.49 -8.57
CA ALA A 112 19.63 -1.66 -8.99
C ALA A 112 20.09 -0.32 -9.57
N HIS A 113 21.06 0.33 -8.93
CA HIS A 113 21.63 1.60 -9.38
C HIS A 113 22.23 1.54 -10.80
N GLN A 114 22.73 0.38 -11.24
CA GLN A 114 23.32 0.20 -12.56
C GLN A 114 22.26 0.14 -13.67
N ARG A 115 21.01 -0.19 -13.31
CA ARG A 115 19.86 -0.19 -14.23
C ARG A 115 19.09 1.13 -14.23
N ILE A 116 19.43 2.05 -13.34
CA ILE A 116 18.94 3.42 -13.39
C ILE A 116 19.79 4.15 -14.44
N SER A 117 19.34 4.14 -15.69
CA SER A 117 19.97 4.91 -16.77
C SER A 117 19.64 6.39 -16.56
N ASP A 118 20.59 7.15 -16.02
CA ASP A 118 20.77 8.62 -16.02
C ASP A 118 19.57 9.56 -16.32
N ALA A 119 18.37 9.31 -15.79
CA ALA A 119 17.27 10.28 -15.73
C ALA A 119 17.52 11.34 -14.62
N GLY A 120 18.78 11.74 -14.48
CA GLY A 120 19.30 12.55 -13.39
C GLY A 120 20.73 13.03 -13.64
N VAL A 121 21.12 13.27 -14.90
CA VAL A 121 22.25 14.16 -15.20
C VAL A 121 21.94 15.51 -14.55
N ARG A 122 22.51 15.75 -13.37
CA ARG A 122 22.88 17.12 -13.03
C ARG A 122 23.87 17.52 -14.11
N GLN A 123 23.44 18.44 -14.98
CA GLN A 123 24.26 19.11 -15.97
C GLN A 123 25.62 19.44 -15.36
N SER A 124 26.63 18.65 -15.73
CA SER A 124 28.00 19.09 -15.63
C SER A 124 28.09 20.21 -16.66
N GLY A 125 28.13 21.46 -16.18
CA GLY A 125 28.21 22.66 -17.01
C GLY A 125 29.49 22.64 -17.84
N ALA A 126 29.40 21.98 -18.98
CA ALA A 126 30.39 21.95 -20.05
C ALA A 126 29.80 22.67 -21.27
N ASP A 127 29.38 23.93 -21.07
CA ASP A 127 29.25 24.87 -22.17
C ASP A 127 30.53 25.70 -22.19
N ALA A 128 31.43 25.28 -23.07
CA ALA A 128 32.56 26.04 -23.51
C ALA A 128 32.07 27.33 -24.20
N GLU A 129 32.58 28.47 -23.73
CA GLU A 129 32.63 29.71 -24.51
C GLU A 129 34.06 29.85 -25.07
N PRO A 130 34.29 29.60 -26.37
CA PRO A 130 35.43 30.15 -27.08
C PRO A 130 34.90 31.15 -28.12
N GLY A 131 34.74 32.42 -27.74
CA GLY A 131 34.19 33.42 -28.65
C GLY A 131 34.44 34.88 -28.24
N GLY A 132 35.66 35.38 -28.45
CA GLY A 132 35.97 36.79 -28.17
C GLY A 132 37.23 37.32 -28.85
N HIS A 133 37.41 37.04 -30.14
CA HIS A 133 38.31 37.83 -30.99
C HIS A 133 37.43 38.65 -31.92
N HIS A 134 37.45 39.98 -31.82
CA HIS A 134 37.16 40.96 -32.89
C HIS A 134 37.53 42.37 -32.36
N GLY A 135 38.48 43.04 -33.02
CA GLY A 135 38.70 44.50 -32.96
C GLY A 135 39.94 44.95 -32.20
#